data_AF-A0A4Y2V478-F1
#
_entry.id   AF-A0A4Y2V478-F1
#
_cell.length_a   1.000
_cell.length_b   1.000
_cell.length_c   1.000
_cell.angle_alpha   90.00
_cell.angle_beta   90.00
_cell.angle_gamma   90.00
#
_symmetry.space_group_name_H-M   'P 1'
#
loop_
_entity.id
_entity.type
_entity.pdbx_description
1 polymer ?
#
loop_
_entity_poly.entity_id
_entity_poly.type
_entity_poly.pdbx_seq_one_letter_code
_entity_poly.pdbx_strand_id
1 'polypeptide(L)'
;NCGGNTMGDHCDQCMKGFYGDPSRGPCRPCACPHPTNSFSDTCVPDAVDYVCINCQPGYTGRHCEKCDVGFYGDLSHEGGKCSPCNCNPYGSKSRECDARTGQCQCNDGVGGRDCTVCSHGFILTEYGCKSCEDECTGILLKELYEMKLRIDGTNLTDLPKLPWGYLDRILKEEMRLKPLVEDYQSNITKGKELVDKFTFYLDLEAKADMLLVRAKDYVTKAIEVSGDSKDTFEEAKKLLNELNKIWQSLKDLVAELATHGLDPTGPAVSVQRMLQEAERLLQEIKSRDFGPDKERAERELR
;
A
#
# COMPACT_ATOMS: atom_id res chain seq x y z
N ASN A 1 -19.51 6.67 -33.77
CA ASN A 1 -19.57 5.51 -32.84
C ASN A 1 -18.13 5.10 -32.57
N CYS A 2 -17.61 5.38 -31.37
CA CYS A 2 -16.25 5.01 -31.01
C CYS A 2 -16.18 3.52 -30.65
N GLY A 3 -15.09 2.85 -31.06
CA GLY A 3 -14.84 1.43 -30.81
C GLY A 3 -13.51 1.21 -30.07
N GLY A 4 -13.25 0.00 -29.58
CA GLY A 4 -11.96 -0.30 -28.93
C GLY A 4 -11.73 0.43 -27.60
N ASN A 5 -12.80 0.67 -26.85
CA ASN A 5 -12.78 1.35 -25.54
C ASN A 5 -12.31 2.82 -25.57
N THR A 6 -12.59 3.51 -26.67
CA THR A 6 -12.26 4.92 -26.88
C THR A 6 -13.48 5.83 -26.68
N MET A 7 -13.22 7.10 -26.39
CA MET A 7 -14.19 8.19 -26.25
C MET A 7 -13.63 9.49 -26.83
N GLY A 8 -14.46 10.55 -26.82
CA GLY A 8 -14.15 11.84 -27.42
C GLY A 8 -14.77 12.00 -28.81
N ASP A 9 -14.79 13.22 -29.31
CA ASP A 9 -15.41 13.56 -30.60
C ASP A 9 -14.69 12.87 -31.78
N HIS A 10 -13.40 12.58 -31.60
CA HIS A 10 -12.55 11.90 -32.57
C HIS A 10 -12.07 10.52 -32.10
N CYS A 11 -12.64 9.97 -31.02
CA CYS A 11 -12.24 8.69 -30.44
C CYS A 11 -10.74 8.63 -30.08
N ASP A 12 -10.18 9.77 -29.70
CA ASP A 12 -8.76 10.03 -29.43
C ASP A 12 -8.38 9.85 -27.96
N GLN A 13 -9.34 9.49 -27.11
CA GLN A 13 -9.15 9.28 -25.68
C GLN A 13 -9.62 7.89 -25.26
N CYS A 14 -9.00 7.29 -24.25
CA CYS A 14 -9.50 6.06 -23.64
C CYS A 14 -10.67 6.36 -22.69
N MET A 15 -11.67 5.48 -22.65
CA MET A 15 -12.75 5.56 -21.67
C MET A 15 -12.21 5.47 -20.23
N LYS A 16 -12.96 6.01 -19.25
CA LYS A 16 -12.63 5.88 -17.82
C LYS A 16 -12.44 4.39 -17.45
N GLY A 17 -11.33 4.08 -16.76
CA GLY A 17 -10.95 2.71 -16.41
C GLY A 17 -10.18 1.97 -17.50
N PHE A 18 -9.78 2.66 -18.57
CA PHE A 18 -8.92 2.13 -19.63
C PHE A 18 -7.73 3.06 -19.87
N TYR A 19 -6.61 2.48 -20.29
CA TYR A 19 -5.36 3.18 -20.62
C TYR A 19 -4.79 2.68 -21.96
N GLY A 20 -3.92 3.49 -22.56
CA GLY A 20 -3.26 3.20 -23.83
C GLY A 20 -3.26 4.40 -24.78
N ASP A 21 -2.82 4.15 -26.02
CA ASP A 21 -2.83 5.13 -27.11
C ASP A 21 -3.81 4.67 -28.20
N PRO A 22 -4.98 5.32 -28.34
CA PRO A 22 -5.98 5.03 -29.38
C PRO A 22 -5.43 5.03 -30.81
N SER A 23 -4.35 5.77 -31.09
CA SER A 23 -3.72 5.85 -32.40
C SER A 23 -2.90 4.60 -32.74
N ARG A 24 -2.47 3.85 -31.72
CA ARG A 24 -1.62 2.66 -31.84
C ARG A 24 -2.37 1.36 -31.62
N GLY A 25 -3.57 1.41 -31.05
CA GLY A 25 -4.40 0.23 -30.82
C GLY A 25 -5.58 0.48 -29.86
N PRO A 26 -6.35 -0.57 -29.54
CA PRO A 26 -7.48 -0.46 -28.62
C PRO A 26 -7.00 -0.22 -27.17
N CYS A 27 -7.79 0.55 -26.42
CA CYS A 27 -7.52 0.82 -25.01
C CYS A 27 -7.72 -0.43 -24.14
N ARG A 28 -6.84 -0.61 -23.15
CA ARG A 28 -6.80 -1.77 -22.26
C ARG A 28 -7.36 -1.40 -20.87
N PRO A 29 -8.07 -2.31 -20.20
CA PRO A 29 -8.61 -2.03 -18.86
C PRO A 29 -7.49 -1.87 -17.84
N CYS A 30 -7.68 -0.98 -16.87
CA CYS A 30 -6.80 -0.86 -15.70
C CYS A 30 -6.86 -2.13 -14.85
N ALA A 31 -5.72 -2.60 -14.35
CA ALA A 31 -5.64 -3.68 -13.35
C ALA A 31 -4.96 -3.16 -12.08
N CYS A 32 -5.73 -2.92 -11.02
CA CYS A 32 -5.24 -2.22 -9.83
C CYS A 32 -5.44 -3.05 -8.56
N PRO A 33 -4.76 -4.19 -8.32
CA PRO A 33 -3.61 -4.70 -9.09
C PRO A 33 -3.98 -5.80 -10.09
N HIS A 34 -5.13 -6.43 -9.92
CA HIS A 34 -5.60 -7.53 -10.76
C HIS A 34 -6.93 -7.19 -11.43
N PRO A 35 -7.18 -7.65 -12.67
CA PRO A 35 -8.44 -7.38 -13.37
C PRO A 35 -9.68 -7.92 -12.64
N THR A 36 -9.52 -9.03 -11.92
CA THR A 36 -10.58 -9.72 -11.17
C THR A 36 -10.72 -9.22 -9.73
N ASN A 37 -9.71 -8.52 -9.21
CA ASN A 37 -9.66 -8.01 -7.84
C ASN A 37 -8.99 -6.63 -7.84
N SER A 38 -9.68 -5.67 -8.45
CA SER A 38 -9.19 -4.29 -8.62
C SER A 38 -9.71 -3.38 -7.51
N PHE A 39 -8.81 -2.68 -6.85
CA PHE A 39 -9.02 -1.68 -5.81
C PHE A 39 -8.94 -0.25 -6.35
N SER A 40 -9.03 -0.06 -7.66
CA SER A 40 -9.26 1.25 -8.27
C SER A 40 -10.00 1.10 -9.60
N ASP A 41 -10.85 2.06 -9.91
CA ASP A 41 -11.60 2.15 -11.17
C ASP A 41 -10.95 3.08 -12.19
N THR A 42 -9.83 3.74 -11.83
CA THR A 42 -9.16 4.72 -12.70
C THR A 42 -7.64 4.58 -12.72
N CYS A 43 -7.07 4.75 -13.91
CA CYS A 43 -5.64 4.82 -14.09
C CYS A 43 -5.26 5.80 -15.19
N VAL A 44 -4.00 6.23 -15.19
CA VAL A 44 -3.40 7.11 -16.21
C VAL A 44 -2.14 6.47 -16.77
N PRO A 45 -1.82 6.67 -18.06
CA PRO A 45 -0.56 6.23 -18.62
C PRO A 45 0.65 6.82 -17.87
N ASP A 46 1.71 6.04 -17.74
CA ASP A 46 2.99 6.46 -17.15
C ASP A 46 4.16 5.99 -18.04
N ALA A 47 5.38 6.48 -17.78
CA ALA A 47 6.57 6.21 -18.59
C ALA A 47 6.84 4.71 -18.82
N VAL A 48 6.47 3.85 -17.87
CA VAL A 48 6.62 2.38 -17.98
C VAL A 48 5.34 1.74 -18.51
N ASP A 49 4.19 2.05 -17.91
CA ASP A 49 2.89 1.50 -18.27
C ASP A 49 1.72 2.43 -17.89
N TYR A 50 1.18 2.29 -16.68
CA TYR A 50 0.11 3.10 -16.11
C TYR A 50 0.22 3.14 -14.59
N VAL A 51 -0.42 4.12 -13.99
CA VAL A 51 -0.52 4.30 -12.54
C VAL A 51 -2.00 4.42 -12.21
N CYS A 52 -2.44 3.67 -11.20
CA CYS A 52 -3.79 3.78 -10.68
C CYS A 52 -3.91 5.04 -9.83
N ILE A 53 -4.90 5.88 -10.15
CA ILE A 53 -5.20 7.12 -9.45
C ILE A 53 -6.53 6.90 -8.76
N ASN A 54 -6.64 7.10 -7.44
CA ASN A 54 -7.80 6.72 -6.61
C ASN A 54 -7.84 5.23 -6.21
N CYS A 55 -6.83 4.77 -5.46
CA CYS A 55 -6.95 3.51 -4.72
C CYS A 55 -8.07 3.60 -3.67
N GLN A 56 -8.78 2.50 -3.47
CA GLN A 56 -9.78 2.36 -2.43
C GLN A 56 -9.15 2.55 -1.03
N PRO A 57 -9.94 2.94 -0.01
CA PRO A 57 -9.42 3.12 1.34
C PRO A 57 -8.70 1.86 1.86
N GLY A 58 -7.48 2.05 2.37
CA GLY A 58 -6.64 0.97 2.90
C GLY A 58 -5.71 0.32 1.88
N TYR A 59 -5.70 0.80 0.63
CA TYR A 59 -4.83 0.32 -0.45
C TYR A 59 -3.91 1.45 -0.94
N THR A 60 -2.68 1.09 -1.32
CA THR A 60 -1.65 2.01 -1.81
C THR A 60 -0.73 1.30 -2.80
N GLY A 61 0.18 2.05 -3.42
CA GLY A 61 1.07 1.56 -4.47
C GLY A 61 0.63 1.98 -5.87
N ARG A 62 1.48 1.68 -6.86
CA ARG A 62 1.30 2.12 -8.26
C ARG A 62 0.05 1.50 -8.89
N HIS A 63 -0.26 0.29 -8.49
CA HIS A 63 -1.42 -0.49 -8.90
C HIS A 63 -2.29 -0.88 -7.70
N CYS A 64 -2.27 -0.11 -6.60
CA CYS A 64 -3.00 -0.45 -5.38
C CYS A 64 -2.64 -1.85 -4.83
N GLU A 65 -1.41 -2.29 -5.08
CA GLU A 65 -0.89 -3.64 -4.81
C GLU A 65 -0.38 -3.84 -3.38
N LYS A 66 -0.47 -2.81 -2.54
CA LYS A 66 -0.01 -2.83 -1.14
C LYS A 66 -1.12 -2.36 -0.21
N CYS A 67 -1.11 -2.86 1.02
CA CYS A 67 -1.92 -2.27 2.07
C CYS A 67 -1.31 -0.95 2.52
N ASP A 68 -2.17 0.04 2.71
CA ASP A 68 -1.78 1.34 3.23
C ASP A 68 -1.43 1.26 4.71
N VAL A 69 -0.74 2.27 5.22
CA VAL A 69 -0.40 2.37 6.64
C VAL A 69 -1.66 2.25 7.50
N GLY A 70 -1.60 1.42 8.55
CA GLY A 70 -2.76 1.11 9.40
C GLY A 70 -3.67 0.01 8.85
N PHE A 71 -3.29 -0.62 7.74
CA PHE A 71 -3.93 -1.80 7.18
C PHE A 71 -2.92 -2.92 6.98
N TYR A 72 -3.41 -4.16 6.96
CA TYR A 72 -2.62 -5.35 6.71
C TYR A 72 -3.37 -6.34 5.83
N GLY A 73 -2.62 -7.20 5.16
CA GLY A 73 -3.17 -8.23 4.30
C GLY A 73 -2.14 -8.67 3.27
N ASP A 74 -2.43 -9.77 2.61
CA ASP A 74 -1.66 -10.25 1.48
C ASP A 74 -2.52 -10.16 0.21
N LEU A 75 -2.10 -9.33 -0.74
CA LEU A 75 -2.78 -9.11 -2.02
C LEU A 75 -2.22 -9.99 -3.14
N SER A 76 -1.27 -10.88 -2.84
CA SER A 76 -0.59 -11.73 -3.83
C SER A 76 -1.45 -12.89 -4.34
N HIS A 77 -2.57 -13.19 -3.69
CA HIS A 77 -3.47 -14.29 -4.03
C HIS A 77 -4.87 -13.79 -4.41
N GLU A 78 -5.60 -14.58 -5.22
CA GLU A 78 -6.98 -14.25 -5.60
C GLU A 78 -7.87 -14.12 -4.37
N GLY A 79 -8.54 -12.97 -4.22
CA GLY A 79 -9.38 -12.64 -3.07
C GLY A 79 -8.64 -12.00 -1.88
N GLY A 80 -7.34 -11.76 -2.00
CA GLY A 80 -6.58 -10.98 -1.02
C GLY A 80 -7.18 -9.58 -0.83
N LYS A 81 -7.21 -9.10 0.41
CA LYS A 81 -7.76 -7.78 0.76
C LYS A 81 -7.00 -7.16 1.93
N CYS A 82 -7.01 -5.84 1.99
CA CYS A 82 -6.49 -5.10 3.13
C CYS A 82 -7.56 -4.97 4.22
N SER A 83 -7.16 -5.26 5.45
CA SER A 83 -7.99 -5.15 6.65
C SER A 83 -7.37 -4.16 7.62
N PRO A 84 -8.17 -3.37 8.36
CA PRO A 84 -7.62 -2.39 9.30
C PRO A 84 -6.90 -3.09 10.46
N CYS A 85 -5.78 -2.51 10.90
CA CYS A 85 -4.97 -3.04 12.00
C CYS A 85 -5.76 -3.12 13.31
N ASN A 86 -6.56 -2.10 13.63
CA ASN A 86 -7.32 -2.00 14.88
C ASN A 86 -6.45 -2.17 16.16
N CYS A 87 -5.22 -1.66 16.15
CA CYS A 87 -4.37 -1.69 17.35
C CYS A 87 -4.98 -0.84 18.46
N ASN A 88 -5.15 -1.43 19.64
CA ASN A 88 -5.78 -0.77 20.78
C ASN A 88 -4.91 0.40 21.29
N PRO A 89 -5.45 1.62 21.46
CA PRO A 89 -4.66 2.79 21.88
C PRO A 89 -3.90 2.58 23.18
N TYR A 90 -4.52 1.87 24.12
CA TYR A 90 -4.03 1.73 25.48
C TYR A 90 -3.16 0.47 25.63
N GLY A 91 -3.36 -0.51 24.74
CA GLY A 91 -2.61 -1.75 24.72
C GLY A 91 -1.41 -1.77 23.78
N SER A 92 -1.32 -0.83 22.82
CA SER A 92 -0.28 -0.80 21.79
C SER A 92 0.62 0.42 21.88
N LYS A 93 1.85 0.28 21.37
CA LYS A 93 2.84 1.36 21.24
C LYS A 93 2.59 2.25 20.03
N SER A 94 1.91 1.71 19.01
CA SER A 94 1.60 2.39 17.75
C SER A 94 0.28 1.90 17.17
N ARG A 95 -0.37 2.75 16.38
CA ARG A 95 -1.54 2.35 15.57
C ARG A 95 -1.19 1.52 14.34
N GLU A 96 0.09 1.49 13.99
CA GLU A 96 0.64 0.65 12.93
C GLU A 96 0.77 -0.80 13.39
N CYS A 97 0.51 -1.71 12.46
CA CYS A 97 0.74 -3.14 12.63
C CYS A 97 1.61 -3.68 11.49
N ASP A 98 2.12 -4.89 11.67
CA ASP A 98 2.82 -5.58 10.61
C ASP A 98 1.92 -5.76 9.37
N ALA A 99 2.42 -5.33 8.20
CA ALA A 99 1.61 -5.22 6.98
C ALA A 99 1.10 -6.56 6.44
N ARG A 100 1.68 -7.71 6.85
CA ARG A 100 1.24 -9.04 6.40
C ARG A 100 0.40 -9.76 7.45
N THR A 101 0.88 -9.80 8.69
CA THR A 101 0.28 -10.56 9.80
C THR A 101 -0.77 -9.77 10.56
N GLY A 102 -0.72 -8.44 10.48
CA GLY A 102 -1.59 -7.57 11.24
C GLY A 102 -1.24 -7.46 12.73
N GLN A 103 -0.08 -7.98 13.14
CA GLN A 103 0.33 -7.94 14.55
C GLN A 103 0.72 -6.53 14.96
N CYS A 104 0.06 -6.02 16.00
CA CYS A 104 0.35 -4.74 16.62
C CYS A 104 1.53 -4.86 17.60
N GLN A 105 2.25 -3.76 17.81
CA GLN A 105 3.31 -3.69 18.82
C GLN A 105 2.71 -3.45 20.19
N CYS A 106 2.61 -4.49 21.02
CA CYS A 106 1.94 -4.40 22.32
C CYS A 106 2.82 -3.81 23.41
N ASN A 107 2.18 -3.14 24.37
CA ASN A 107 2.76 -2.71 25.63
C ASN A 107 3.07 -3.94 26.51
N ASP A 108 3.97 -3.76 27.46
CA ASP A 108 4.42 -4.85 28.32
C ASP A 108 3.25 -5.41 29.14
N GLY A 109 3.08 -6.73 29.14
CA GLY A 109 1.96 -7.40 29.81
C GLY A 109 0.64 -7.41 29.03
N VAL A 110 0.62 -6.85 27.81
CA VAL A 110 -0.51 -6.90 26.87
C VAL A 110 -0.17 -7.81 25.68
N GLY A 111 -1.15 -8.58 25.21
CA GLY A 111 -1.01 -9.50 24.10
C GLY A 111 -2.23 -9.52 23.18
N GLY A 112 -2.24 -10.49 22.27
CA GLY A 112 -3.21 -10.56 21.17
C GLY A 112 -2.75 -9.77 19.94
N ARG A 113 -3.39 -10.03 18.80
CA ARG A 113 -3.05 -9.39 17.51
C ARG A 113 -3.23 -7.87 17.57
N ASP A 114 -4.29 -7.42 18.24
CA ASP A 114 -4.70 -6.02 18.39
C ASP A 114 -4.30 -5.40 19.74
N CYS A 115 -3.53 -6.13 20.56
CA CYS A 115 -3.12 -5.72 21.89
C CYS A 115 -4.30 -5.44 22.84
N THR A 116 -5.31 -6.31 22.84
CA THR A 116 -6.48 -6.20 23.74
C THR A 116 -6.47 -7.19 24.91
N VAL A 117 -5.54 -8.15 24.91
CA VAL A 117 -5.54 -9.27 25.86
C VAL A 117 -4.56 -9.00 26.98
N CYS A 118 -5.03 -8.94 28.22
CA CYS A 118 -4.18 -8.89 29.40
C CYS A 118 -3.94 -10.30 29.96
N SER A 119 -2.92 -10.45 30.81
CA SER A 119 -2.72 -11.66 31.63
C SER A 119 -3.96 -12.01 32.45
N HIS A 120 -4.07 -13.27 32.86
CA HIS A 120 -5.20 -13.74 33.67
C HIS A 120 -5.40 -12.88 34.93
N GLY A 121 -6.63 -12.48 35.21
CA GLY A 121 -6.97 -11.60 36.33
C GLY A 121 -6.75 -10.10 36.07
N PHE A 122 -6.39 -9.70 34.84
CA PHE A 122 -6.24 -8.30 34.46
C PHE A 122 -7.22 -7.91 33.34
N ILE A 123 -7.64 -6.65 33.32
CA ILE A 123 -8.44 -6.05 32.26
C ILE A 123 -7.72 -4.86 31.65
N LEU A 124 -7.88 -4.66 30.34
CA LEU A 124 -7.29 -3.51 29.66
C LEU A 124 -8.11 -2.26 29.96
N THR A 125 -7.44 -1.22 30.47
CA THR A 125 -8.00 0.09 30.77
C THR A 125 -7.22 1.17 30.02
N GLU A 126 -7.63 2.43 30.13
CA GLU A 126 -6.89 3.57 29.54
C GLU A 126 -5.46 3.72 30.08
N TYR A 127 -5.17 3.13 31.23
CA TYR A 127 -3.85 3.12 31.87
C TYR A 127 -3.09 1.79 31.69
N GLY A 128 -3.56 0.94 30.77
CA GLY A 128 -3.01 -0.39 30.52
C GLY A 128 -3.73 -1.49 31.32
N CYS A 129 -3.06 -2.64 31.49
CA CYS A 129 -3.64 -3.79 32.18
C CYS A 129 -3.76 -3.52 33.68
N LYS A 130 -4.99 -3.43 34.17
CA LYS A 130 -5.32 -3.25 35.59
C LYS A 130 -5.75 -4.57 36.20
N SER A 131 -5.21 -4.89 37.37
CA SER A 131 -5.60 -6.09 38.12
C SER A 131 -7.06 -6.00 38.56
N CYS A 132 -7.78 -7.11 38.43
CA CYS A 132 -9.10 -7.34 39.01
C CYS A 132 -9.00 -7.82 40.47
N GLU A 133 -7.80 -8.03 41.00
CA GLU A 133 -7.57 -8.38 42.40
C GLU A 133 -7.69 -7.14 43.30
N ASP A 134 -8.87 -6.54 43.32
CA ASP A 134 -9.26 -5.55 44.33
C ASP A 134 -9.95 -6.23 45.52
N GLU A 135 -10.20 -5.47 46.59
CA GLU A 135 -10.81 -6.00 47.83
C GLU A 135 -12.21 -6.62 47.62
N CYS A 136 -12.93 -6.29 46.56
CA CYS A 136 -14.27 -6.81 46.28
C CYS A 136 -14.25 -7.92 45.22
N THR A 137 -13.71 -7.61 44.05
CA THR A 137 -13.65 -8.46 42.85
C THR A 137 -12.66 -9.60 43.04
N GLY A 138 -11.53 -9.36 43.71
CA GLY A 138 -10.52 -10.38 43.96
C GLY A 138 -11.03 -11.50 44.88
N ILE A 139 -11.77 -11.15 45.93
CA ILE A 139 -12.40 -12.13 46.83
C ILE A 139 -13.39 -12.99 46.04
N LEU A 140 -14.29 -12.37 45.29
CA LEU A 140 -15.29 -13.08 44.48
C LEU A 140 -14.66 -14.03 43.47
N LEU A 141 -13.66 -13.56 42.70
CA LEU A 141 -12.98 -14.38 41.69
C LEU A 141 -12.27 -15.57 42.33
N LYS A 142 -11.63 -15.38 43.49
CA LYS A 142 -10.97 -16.45 44.23
C LYS A 142 -11.97 -17.50 44.71
N GLU A 143 -13.08 -17.09 45.32
CA GLU A 143 -14.12 -18.00 45.78
C GLU A 143 -14.71 -18.82 44.63
N LEU A 144 -14.99 -18.17 43.49
CA LEU A 144 -15.50 -18.85 42.30
C LEU A 144 -14.49 -19.87 41.75
N TYR A 145 -13.20 -19.54 41.73
CA TYR A 145 -12.16 -20.45 41.25
C TYR A 145 -11.98 -21.65 42.18
N GLU A 146 -11.97 -21.41 43.49
CA GLU A 146 -11.94 -22.48 44.50
C GLU A 146 -13.17 -23.38 44.41
N MET A 147 -14.36 -22.80 44.22
CA MET A 147 -15.60 -23.54 44.07
C MET A 147 -15.57 -24.41 42.81
N LYS A 148 -15.07 -23.87 41.69
CA LYS A 148 -14.88 -24.62 40.44
C LYS A 148 -13.93 -25.81 40.62
N LEU A 149 -12.76 -25.60 41.23
CA LEU A 149 -11.78 -26.66 41.47
C LEU A 149 -12.36 -27.79 42.34
N ARG A 150 -13.16 -27.45 43.35
CA ARG A 150 -13.86 -28.46 44.18
C ARG A 150 -14.89 -29.23 43.37
N ILE A 151 -15.67 -28.56 42.52
CA ILE A 151 -16.67 -29.22 41.66
C ILE A 151 -15.98 -30.17 40.67
N ASP A 152 -14.97 -29.69 39.94
CA ASP A 152 -14.23 -30.46 38.93
C ASP A 152 -13.52 -31.68 39.53
N GLY A 153 -13.05 -31.57 40.78
CA GLY A 153 -12.37 -32.65 41.50
C GLY A 153 -13.29 -33.66 42.20
N THR A 154 -14.61 -33.44 42.23
CA THR A 154 -15.53 -34.32 42.95
C THR A 154 -16.04 -35.44 42.05
N ASN A 155 -15.72 -36.70 42.41
CA ASN A 155 -16.30 -37.87 41.76
C ASN A 155 -17.74 -38.10 42.29
N LEU A 156 -18.74 -37.76 41.48
CA LEU A 156 -20.16 -37.86 41.83
C LEU A 156 -20.79 -39.24 41.54
N THR A 157 -19.99 -40.20 41.08
CA THR A 157 -20.50 -41.47 40.53
C THR A 157 -21.05 -42.42 41.61
N ASP A 158 -20.65 -42.27 42.88
CA ASP A 158 -20.98 -43.17 43.99
C ASP A 158 -21.82 -42.51 45.13
N LEU A 159 -22.65 -41.52 44.82
CA LEU A 159 -23.50 -40.85 45.83
C LEU A 159 -24.74 -41.70 46.21
N PRO A 160 -24.85 -42.25 47.44
CA PRO A 160 -25.86 -43.26 47.77
C PRO A 160 -27.29 -42.72 47.89
N LYS A 161 -27.44 -41.42 48.15
CA LYS A 161 -28.72 -40.69 48.21
C LYS A 161 -28.49 -39.23 47.83
N LEU A 162 -28.70 -38.92 46.56
CA LEU A 162 -28.72 -37.54 46.08
C LEU A 162 -29.95 -36.81 46.64
N PRO A 163 -29.82 -35.56 47.12
CA PRO A 163 -30.94 -34.77 47.58
C PRO A 163 -31.71 -34.24 46.37
N TRP A 164 -32.41 -35.12 45.68
CA TRP A 164 -33.11 -34.82 44.42
C TRP A 164 -34.04 -33.61 44.53
N GLY A 165 -34.71 -33.39 45.67
CA GLY A 165 -35.55 -32.21 45.86
C GLY A 165 -34.78 -30.87 45.92
N TYR A 166 -33.51 -30.90 46.35
CA TYR A 166 -32.64 -29.72 46.34
C TYR A 166 -32.00 -29.52 44.96
N LEU A 167 -31.53 -30.60 44.33
CA LEU A 167 -30.99 -30.58 42.96
C LEU A 167 -32.04 -30.20 41.92
N ASP A 168 -33.27 -30.69 42.03
CA ASP A 168 -34.39 -30.31 41.17
C ASP A 168 -34.72 -28.81 41.30
N ARG A 169 -34.58 -28.25 42.51
CA ARG A 169 -34.70 -26.80 42.73
C ARG A 169 -33.60 -26.01 42.02
N ILE A 170 -32.36 -26.47 42.11
CA ILE A 170 -31.21 -25.83 41.42
C ILE A 170 -31.37 -25.93 39.91
N LEU A 171 -31.71 -27.12 39.38
CA LEU A 171 -31.94 -27.33 37.95
C LEU A 171 -33.11 -26.48 37.42
N LYS A 172 -34.19 -26.34 38.19
CA LYS A 172 -35.31 -25.45 37.83
C LYS A 172 -34.90 -23.98 37.81
N GLU A 173 -34.11 -23.53 38.78
CA GLU A 173 -33.58 -22.17 38.77
C GLU A 173 -32.57 -21.93 37.64
N GLU A 174 -31.73 -22.92 37.34
CA GLU A 174 -30.84 -22.88 36.17
C GLU A 174 -31.67 -22.72 34.87
N MET A 175 -32.69 -23.56 34.67
CA MET A 175 -33.60 -23.46 33.52
C MET A 175 -34.33 -22.12 33.45
N ARG A 176 -34.67 -21.52 34.60
CA ARG A 176 -35.31 -20.20 34.66
C ARG A 176 -34.34 -19.08 34.32
N LEU A 177 -33.11 -19.13 34.84
CA LEU A 177 -32.11 -18.08 34.69
C LEU A 177 -31.39 -18.12 33.35
N LYS A 178 -31.20 -19.30 32.76
CA LYS A 178 -30.50 -19.48 31.49
C LYS A 178 -31.01 -18.56 30.36
N PRO A 179 -32.32 -18.50 30.03
CA PRO A 179 -32.80 -17.61 28.96
C PRO A 179 -32.62 -16.13 29.29
N LEU A 180 -32.68 -15.74 30.58
CA LEU A 180 -32.43 -14.36 31.01
C LEU A 180 -30.96 -13.97 30.81
N VAL A 181 -30.03 -14.88 31.11
CA VAL A 181 -28.58 -14.67 30.89
C VAL A 181 -28.27 -14.61 29.40
N GLU A 182 -28.87 -15.48 28.59
CA GLU A 182 -28.72 -15.48 27.14
C GLU A 182 -29.25 -14.17 26.52
N ASP A 183 -30.41 -13.67 26.97
CA ASP A 183 -30.94 -12.38 26.52
C ASP A 183 -30.05 -11.20 26.95
N TYR A 184 -29.57 -11.21 28.19
CA TYR A 184 -28.63 -10.21 28.68
C TYR A 184 -27.32 -10.21 27.88
N GLN A 185 -26.77 -11.39 27.58
CA GLN A 185 -25.60 -11.52 26.70
C GLN A 185 -25.88 -10.98 25.29
N SER A 186 -27.03 -11.31 24.70
CA SER A 186 -27.44 -10.76 23.40
C SER A 186 -27.51 -9.24 23.40
N ASN A 187 -28.09 -8.65 24.44
CA ASN A 187 -28.19 -7.20 24.59
C ASN A 187 -26.82 -6.54 24.81
N ILE A 188 -25.91 -7.18 25.55
CA ILE A 188 -24.51 -6.74 25.65
C ILE A 188 -23.83 -6.78 24.28
N THR A 189 -24.01 -7.83 23.49
CA THR A 189 -23.42 -7.93 22.15
C THR A 189 -23.92 -6.82 21.23
N LYS A 190 -25.23 -6.58 21.20
CA LYS A 190 -25.83 -5.47 20.43
C LYS A 190 -25.32 -4.10 20.92
N GLY A 191 -25.21 -3.92 22.23
CA GLY A 191 -24.65 -2.69 22.83
C GLY A 191 -23.20 -2.47 22.41
N LYS A 192 -22.39 -3.54 22.39
CA LYS A 192 -21.00 -3.50 21.93
C LYS A 192 -20.90 -3.13 20.44
N GLU A 193 -21.71 -3.74 19.58
CA GLU A 193 -21.77 -3.36 18.15
C GLU A 193 -22.17 -1.90 17.95
N LEU A 194 -23.09 -1.38 18.77
CA LEU A 194 -23.52 0.00 18.72
C LEU A 194 -22.38 0.94 19.14
N VAL A 195 -21.70 0.62 20.25
CA VAL A 195 -20.52 1.34 20.72
C VAL A 195 -19.47 1.34 19.63
N ASP A 196 -19.10 0.18 19.07
CA ASP A 196 -18.09 0.07 18.00
C ASP A 196 -18.42 0.98 16.79
N LYS A 197 -19.70 1.10 16.41
CA LYS A 197 -20.15 2.05 15.36
C LYS A 197 -20.00 3.52 15.77
N PHE A 198 -20.18 3.86 17.03
CA PHE A 198 -20.00 5.22 17.56
C PHE A 198 -18.54 5.58 17.84
N THR A 199 -17.72 4.63 18.30
CA THR A 199 -16.29 4.85 18.54
C THR A 199 -15.55 5.23 17.26
N PHE A 200 -16.06 4.83 16.09
CA PHE A 200 -15.57 5.29 14.78
C PHE A 200 -15.55 6.83 14.62
N TYR A 201 -16.42 7.56 15.34
CA TYR A 201 -16.45 9.02 15.38
C TYR A 201 -15.59 9.62 16.51
N LEU A 202 -15.28 8.87 17.57
CA LEU A 202 -14.39 9.29 18.67
C LEU A 202 -12.91 8.96 18.40
N ASP A 203 -12.61 8.14 17.38
CA ASP A 203 -11.24 7.76 16.99
C ASP A 203 -10.51 8.85 16.16
N LEU A 204 -10.83 10.13 16.42
CA LEU A 204 -10.15 11.28 15.81
C LEU A 204 -8.65 11.27 16.13
N GLU A 205 -8.28 10.82 17.33
CA GLU A 205 -6.89 10.68 17.74
C GLU A 205 -6.16 9.61 16.92
N ALA A 206 -6.75 8.42 16.73
CA ALA A 206 -6.12 7.41 15.87
C ALA A 206 -6.04 7.87 14.42
N LYS A 207 -7.08 8.55 13.90
CA LYS A 207 -7.04 9.13 12.56
C LYS A 207 -5.94 10.19 12.45
N ALA A 208 -5.76 11.03 13.48
CA ALA A 208 -4.68 12.01 13.52
C ALA A 208 -3.30 11.34 13.55
N ASP A 209 -3.12 10.30 14.35
CA ASP A 209 -1.89 9.50 14.40
C ASP A 209 -1.58 8.86 13.05
N MET A 210 -2.57 8.21 12.43
CA MET A 210 -2.42 7.61 11.10
C MET A 210 -2.08 8.66 10.03
N LEU A 211 -2.73 9.82 10.07
CA LEU A 211 -2.42 10.93 9.17
C LEU A 211 -1.00 11.46 9.40
N LEU A 212 -0.54 11.53 10.65
CA LEU A 212 0.80 11.96 11.00
C LEU A 212 1.86 10.97 10.47
N VAL A 213 1.63 9.67 10.63
CA VAL A 213 2.53 8.64 10.07
C VAL A 213 2.57 8.75 8.55
N ARG A 214 1.42 8.85 7.89
CA ARG A 214 1.35 9.00 6.43
C ARG A 214 2.06 10.28 5.96
N ALA A 215 1.92 11.38 6.69
CA ALA A 215 2.61 12.63 6.40
C ALA A 215 4.14 12.47 6.50
N LYS A 216 4.65 11.75 7.52
CA LYS A 216 6.07 11.44 7.66
C LYS A 216 6.61 10.58 6.52
N ASP A 217 5.87 9.56 6.11
CA ASP A 217 6.22 8.72 4.96
C ASP A 217 6.32 9.55 3.67
N TYR A 218 5.34 10.43 3.41
CA TYR A 218 5.39 11.34 2.26
C TYR A 218 6.57 12.31 2.32
N VAL A 219 6.90 12.85 3.49
CA VAL A 219 8.06 13.74 3.64
C VAL A 219 9.36 13.00 3.29
N THR A 220 9.52 11.76 3.75
CA THR A 220 10.71 10.94 3.44
C THR A 220 10.82 10.70 1.94
N LYS A 221 9.73 10.29 1.29
CA LYS A 221 9.69 10.08 -0.17
C LYS A 221 9.94 11.37 -0.96
N ALA A 222 9.41 12.50 -0.50
CA ALA A 222 9.63 13.79 -1.14
C ALA A 222 11.10 14.22 -1.10
N ILE A 223 11.81 13.94 0.00
CA ILE A 223 13.25 14.20 0.12
C ILE A 223 14.03 13.35 -0.89
N GLU A 224 13.72 12.07 -1.02
CA GLU A 224 14.35 11.15 -1.98
C GLU A 224 14.15 11.65 -3.42
N VAL A 225 12.90 11.91 -3.82
CA VAL A 225 12.56 12.42 -5.16
C VAL A 225 13.22 13.78 -5.44
N SER A 226 13.34 14.64 -4.43
CA SER A 226 14.04 15.92 -4.58
C SER A 226 15.55 15.73 -4.78
N GLY A 227 16.15 14.70 -4.17
CA GLY A 227 17.54 14.31 -4.41
C GLY A 227 17.74 13.87 -5.86
N ASP A 228 16.95 12.89 -6.31
CA ASP A 228 17.02 12.35 -7.66
C ASP A 228 16.81 13.42 -8.74
N SER A 229 15.85 14.34 -8.51
CA SER A 229 15.58 15.46 -9.41
C SER A 229 16.78 16.40 -9.54
N LYS A 230 17.50 16.64 -8.43
CA LYS A 230 18.70 17.48 -8.43
C LYS A 230 19.84 16.81 -9.20
N ASP A 231 20.03 15.52 -9.01
CA ASP A 231 21.07 14.76 -9.71
C ASP A 231 20.79 14.72 -11.21
N THR A 232 19.54 14.44 -11.60
CA THR A 232 19.09 14.49 -13.01
C THR A 232 19.31 15.86 -13.63
N PHE A 233 19.04 16.94 -12.88
CA PHE A 233 19.26 18.31 -13.36
C PHE A 233 20.75 18.61 -13.60
N GLU A 234 21.64 18.19 -12.70
CA GLU A 234 23.08 18.36 -12.86
C GLU A 234 23.63 17.54 -14.04
N GLU A 235 23.11 16.34 -14.27
CA GLU A 235 23.43 15.54 -15.46
C GLU A 235 22.98 16.23 -16.75
N ALA A 236 21.76 16.74 -16.80
CA ALA A 236 21.25 17.49 -17.95
C ALA A 236 22.11 18.73 -18.25
N LYS A 237 22.59 19.42 -17.22
CA LYS A 237 23.49 20.57 -17.35
C LYS A 237 24.86 20.18 -17.90
N LYS A 238 25.42 19.04 -17.48
CA LYS A 238 26.66 18.48 -18.07
C LYS A 238 26.45 18.17 -19.55
N LEU A 239 25.35 17.49 -19.89
CA LEU A 239 25.01 17.15 -21.27
C LEU A 239 24.89 18.41 -22.15
N LEU A 240 24.22 19.45 -21.66
CA LEU A 240 24.09 20.73 -22.36
C LEU A 240 25.46 21.37 -22.62
N ASN A 241 26.38 21.31 -21.65
CA ASN A 241 27.73 21.83 -21.82
C ASN A 241 28.51 21.05 -22.89
N GLU A 242 28.42 19.72 -22.90
CA GLU A 242 29.03 18.90 -23.96
C GLU A 242 28.42 19.20 -25.33
N LEU A 243 27.10 19.37 -25.41
CA LEU A 243 26.40 19.72 -26.65
C LEU A 243 26.87 21.08 -27.19
N ASN A 244 27.09 22.06 -26.30
CA ASN A 244 27.66 23.35 -26.67
C ASN A 244 29.10 23.24 -27.17
N LYS A 245 29.94 22.40 -26.55
CA LYS A 245 31.32 22.15 -27.03
C LYS A 245 31.29 21.54 -28.44
N ILE A 246 30.45 20.53 -28.67
CA ILE A 246 30.27 19.91 -29.99
C ILE A 246 29.83 20.97 -31.01
N TRP A 247 28.91 21.85 -30.64
CA TRP A 247 28.45 22.93 -31.52
C TRP A 247 29.60 23.88 -31.90
N GLN A 248 30.47 24.23 -30.96
CA GLN A 248 31.65 25.07 -31.25
C GLN A 248 32.64 24.34 -32.15
N SER A 249 32.95 23.07 -31.87
CA SER A 249 33.81 22.27 -32.76
C SER A 249 33.24 22.16 -34.18
N LEU A 250 31.91 22.07 -34.33
CA LEU A 250 31.25 22.10 -35.64
C LEU A 250 31.43 23.46 -36.34
N LYS A 251 31.29 24.58 -35.62
CA LYS A 251 31.55 25.92 -36.18
C LYS A 251 32.99 26.06 -36.65
N ASP A 252 33.95 25.62 -35.83
CA ASP A 252 35.37 25.72 -36.14
C ASP A 252 35.71 24.89 -37.38
N LEU A 253 35.21 23.65 -37.45
CA LEU A 253 35.37 22.79 -38.63
C LEU A 253 34.79 23.43 -39.90
N VAL A 254 33.60 24.03 -39.81
CA VAL A 254 32.99 24.75 -40.94
C VAL A 254 33.86 25.95 -41.38
N ALA A 255 34.46 26.68 -40.43
CA ALA A 255 35.35 27.80 -40.73
C ALA A 255 36.69 27.35 -41.35
N GLU A 256 37.27 26.25 -40.85
CA GLU A 256 38.46 25.63 -41.45
C GLU A 256 38.19 25.17 -42.89
N LEU A 257 37.05 24.51 -43.14
CA LEU A 257 36.65 24.10 -44.49
C LEU A 257 36.41 25.29 -45.43
N ALA A 258 35.93 26.43 -44.91
CA ALA A 258 35.75 27.66 -45.69
C ALA A 258 37.08 28.32 -46.10
N THR A 259 38.17 28.06 -45.36
CA THR A 259 39.51 28.62 -45.64
C THR A 259 40.42 27.65 -46.38
N HIS A 260 40.15 26.34 -46.28
CA HIS A 260 40.81 25.32 -47.08
C HIS A 260 40.49 25.50 -48.58
N GLY A 261 41.52 25.73 -49.41
CA GLY A 261 41.38 25.93 -50.86
C GLY A 261 41.65 27.35 -51.36
N LEU A 262 42.05 28.28 -50.48
CA LEU A 262 42.45 29.65 -50.85
C LEU A 262 43.97 29.83 -50.99
N ASP A 263 44.78 28.77 -50.86
CA ASP A 263 46.21 28.81 -51.13
C ASP A 263 46.46 28.68 -52.65
N PRO A 264 46.98 29.72 -53.33
CA PRO A 264 47.27 29.68 -54.76
C PRO A 264 48.49 28.81 -55.13
N THR A 265 49.17 28.20 -54.15
CA THR A 265 50.41 27.42 -54.38
C THR A 265 50.35 25.93 -54.01
N GLY A 266 49.27 25.45 -53.39
CA GLY A 266 49.06 24.02 -53.11
C GLY A 266 48.19 23.32 -54.19
N PRO A 267 48.29 21.99 -54.38
CA PRO A 267 47.39 21.27 -55.26
C PRO A 267 45.96 21.40 -54.73
N ALA A 268 45.14 22.19 -55.43
CA ALA A 268 43.77 22.51 -55.05
C ALA A 268 42.91 21.24 -55.01
N VAL A 269 42.74 20.66 -53.82
CA VAL A 269 41.70 19.66 -53.59
C VAL A 269 40.38 20.44 -53.47
N SER A 270 39.53 20.28 -54.49
CA SER A 270 38.27 21.03 -54.62
C SER A 270 37.34 20.78 -53.42
N VAL A 271 37.11 21.84 -52.63
CA VAL A 271 36.12 21.89 -51.54
C VAL A 271 34.75 21.40 -51.98
N GLN A 272 34.38 21.64 -53.24
CA GLN A 272 33.14 21.17 -53.85
C GLN A 272 32.98 19.64 -53.80
N ARG A 273 34.07 18.91 -53.99
CA ARG A 273 34.08 17.44 -53.98
C ARG A 273 33.92 16.88 -52.57
N MET A 274 34.57 17.51 -51.59
CA MET A 274 34.43 17.13 -50.18
C MET A 274 33.05 17.50 -49.63
N LEU A 275 32.47 18.63 -50.05
CA LEU A 275 31.11 19.02 -49.68
C LEU A 275 30.08 18.01 -50.24
N GLN A 276 30.24 17.58 -51.50
CA GLN A 276 29.41 16.52 -52.08
C GLN A 276 29.55 15.18 -51.35
N GLU A 277 30.77 14.80 -50.97
CA GLU A 277 31.00 13.57 -50.22
C GLU A 277 30.41 13.65 -48.80
N ALA A 278 30.52 14.81 -48.13
CA ALA A 278 29.93 15.05 -46.82
C ALA A 278 28.39 15.05 -46.87
N GLU A 279 27.77 15.65 -47.89
CA GLU A 279 26.33 15.58 -48.13
C GLU A 279 25.86 14.15 -48.40
N ARG A 280 26.65 13.36 -49.16
CA ARG A 280 26.39 11.94 -49.41
C ARG A 280 26.42 11.13 -48.11
N LEU A 281 27.44 11.34 -47.27
CA LEU A 281 27.57 10.67 -45.97
C LEU A 281 26.46 11.08 -44.99
N LEU A 282 26.05 12.35 -44.99
CA LEU A 282 24.94 12.84 -44.16
C LEU A 282 23.60 12.19 -44.56
N GLN A 283 23.37 12.03 -45.87
CA GLN A 283 22.23 11.28 -46.39
C GLN A 283 22.29 9.80 -46.00
N GLU A 284 23.47 9.19 -46.04
CA GLU A 284 23.69 7.79 -45.64
C GLU A 284 23.46 7.57 -44.13
N ILE A 285 23.83 8.54 -43.29
CA ILE A 285 23.53 8.52 -41.84
C ILE A 285 22.03 8.73 -41.59
N LYS A 286 21.39 9.67 -42.28
CA LYS A 286 19.95 9.94 -42.14
C LYS A 286 19.05 8.80 -42.62
N SER A 287 19.53 8.02 -43.59
CA SER A 287 18.81 6.86 -44.13
C SER A 287 19.08 5.56 -43.36
N ARG A 288 20.03 5.58 -42.42
CA ARG A 288 20.34 4.42 -41.59
C ARG A 288 19.30 4.27 -40.49
N ASP A 289 18.63 3.12 -40.49
CA ASP A 289 17.68 2.77 -39.44
C ASP A 289 18.41 2.15 -38.25
N PHE A 290 18.46 2.90 -37.15
CA PHE A 290 19.04 2.46 -35.88
C PHE A 290 18.02 1.75 -34.97
N GLY A 291 16.78 1.52 -35.44
CA GLY A 291 15.73 0.81 -34.73
C GLY A 291 16.15 -0.58 -34.20
N PRO A 292 16.80 -1.45 -35.00
CA PRO A 292 17.22 -2.79 -34.55
C PRO A 292 18.27 -2.78 -33.43
N ASP A 293 19.21 -1.82 -33.49
CA ASP A 293 20.27 -1.66 -32.48
C ASP A 293 19.71 -1.03 -31.20
N LYS A 294 18.78 -0.07 -31.33
CA LYS A 294 18.00 0.48 -30.21
C LYS A 294 17.18 -0.61 -29.51
N GLU A 295 16.47 -1.45 -30.26
CA GLU A 295 15.73 -2.59 -29.69
C GLU A 295 16.67 -3.61 -29.02
N ARG A 296 17.90 -3.79 -29.52
CA ARG A 296 18.88 -4.68 -28.89
C ARG A 296 19.42 -4.10 -27.59
N ALA A 297 19.69 -2.79 -27.54
CA ALA A 297 20.08 -2.09 -26.31
C ALA A 297 18.95 -2.08 -25.26
N GLU A 298 17.71 -1.88 -25.68
CA GLU A 298 16.52 -1.94 -24.80
C GLU A 298 16.26 -3.35 -24.25
N ARG A 299 16.69 -4.40 -24.97
CA ARG A 299 16.65 -5.79 -24.48
C ARG A 299 17.73 -6.12 -23.45
N GLU A 300 18.88 -5.44 -23.49
CA GLU A 300 19.96 -5.60 -22.48
C GLU A 300 19.70 -4.80 -21.19
N LEU A 301 18.74 -3.87 -21.21
CA LEU A 301 18.30 -3.05 -20.07
C LEU A 301 17.17 -3.69 -19.23
N ARG A 302 16.68 -4.88 -19.62
CA ARG A 302 15.72 -5.70 -18.87
C ARG A 302 16.42 -6.88 -18.20
#